data_AF-A0A3M7Q7Z5-F1
#
_entry.id   AF-A0A3M7Q7Z5-F1
#
_cell.length_a   1.000
_cell.length_b   1.000
_cell.length_c   1.000
_cell.angle_alpha   90.00
_cell.angle_beta   90.00
_cell.angle_gamma   90.00
#
_symmetry.space_group_name_H-M   'P 1'
#
loop_
_entity.id
_entity.type
_entity.pdbx_description
1 polymer ?
#
loop_
_entity_poly.entity_id
_entity_poly.type
_entity_poly.pdbx_seq_one_letter_code
_entity_poly.pdbx_strand_id
1 'polypeptide(L)'
;MIELNNLIEDVPAGGPLAIYREKASFNWKKLKLFLEDSELIEFKNKIWRTLRNDPDFHVTIDELPINELKKQTFKRVQKLKEYDFLPENE
;
A
#
# COMPACT_ATOMS: atom_id res chain seq x y z
N MET A 1 -15.23 -1.93 -18.52
CA MET A 1 -15.09 -2.76 -17.31
C MET A 1 -13.62 -2.80 -16.95
N ILE A 2 -13.23 -2.23 -15.81
CA ILE A 2 -11.84 -2.34 -15.34
C ILE A 2 -11.61 -3.82 -15.04
N GLU A 3 -10.60 -4.44 -15.66
CA GLU A 3 -10.26 -5.81 -15.32
C GLU A 3 -9.72 -5.85 -13.89
N LEU A 4 -10.38 -6.61 -13.02
CA LEU A 4 -10.07 -6.76 -11.61
C LEU A 4 -8.59 -7.15 -11.35
N ASN A 5 -7.97 -7.81 -12.32
CA ASN A 5 -6.56 -8.22 -12.28
C ASN A 5 -5.58 -7.05 -12.46
N ASN A 6 -5.98 -5.96 -13.12
CA ASN A 6 -5.16 -4.77 -13.27
C ASN A 6 -5.24 -3.86 -12.03
N LEU A 7 -6.34 -3.95 -11.28
CA LEU A 7 -6.58 -3.16 -10.07
C LEU A 7 -6.05 -3.84 -8.79
N ILE A 8 -6.11 -5.17 -8.73
CA ILE A 8 -5.74 -5.94 -7.53
C ILE A 8 -4.72 -7.02 -7.93
N GLU A 9 -3.50 -6.89 -7.42
CA GLU A 9 -2.41 -7.85 -7.59
C GLU A 9 -2.75 -9.22 -6.98
N ASP A 10 -2.18 -10.29 -7.54
CA ASP A 10 -2.34 -11.62 -7.00
C ASP A 10 -1.59 -11.82 -5.68
N VAL A 11 -2.16 -12.64 -4.81
CA VAL A 11 -1.45 -13.10 -3.62
C VAL A 11 -0.31 -14.05 -4.02
N PRO A 12 0.77 -14.16 -3.22
CA PRO A 12 1.82 -15.12 -3.49
C PRO A 12 1.27 -16.55 -3.56
N ALA A 13 1.56 -17.24 -4.67
CA ALA A 13 1.14 -18.63 -4.92
C ALA A 13 1.89 -19.67 -4.07
N GLY A 14 2.99 -19.29 -3.42
CA GLY A 14 3.83 -20.19 -2.62
C GLY A 14 3.98 -19.76 -1.15
N GLY A 15 4.78 -20.54 -0.43
CA GLY A 15 5.14 -20.30 0.97
C GLY A 15 4.17 -20.92 1.98
N PRO A 16 4.47 -20.79 3.28
CA PRO A 16 3.73 -21.47 4.35
C PRO A 16 2.26 -21.05 4.45
N LEU A 17 1.89 -19.91 3.86
CA LEU A 17 0.53 -19.38 3.87
C LEU A 17 -0.32 -19.79 2.65
N ALA A 18 0.28 -20.36 1.59
CA ALA A 18 -0.44 -20.69 0.36
C ALA A 18 -1.59 -21.68 0.60
N ILE A 19 -1.32 -22.75 1.36
CA ILE A 19 -2.31 -23.80 1.71
C ILE A 19 -3.55 -23.25 2.42
N TYR A 20 -3.46 -22.08 3.05
CA TYR A 20 -4.59 -21.44 3.72
C TYR A 20 -5.35 -20.53 2.76
N ARG A 21 -4.65 -19.80 1.89
CA ARG A 21 -5.26 -18.95 0.86
C ARG A 21 -6.06 -19.76 -0.16
N GLU A 22 -5.56 -20.94 -0.52
CA GLU A 22 -6.22 -21.87 -1.46
C GLU A 22 -7.55 -22.43 -0.93
N LYS A 23 -7.74 -22.47 0.40
CA LYS A 23 -8.98 -22.94 1.02
C LYS A 23 -10.14 -21.94 0.92
N ALA A 24 -9.91 -20.75 0.38
CA ALA A 24 -10.97 -19.76 0.22
C ALA A 24 -12.08 -20.29 -0.71
N SER A 25 -13.32 -20.28 -0.23
CA SER A 25 -14.50 -20.69 -0.99
C SER A 25 -15.08 -19.58 -1.88
N PHE A 26 -14.40 -18.43 -1.95
CA PHE A 26 -14.84 -17.25 -2.70
C PHE A 26 -13.64 -16.51 -3.31
N ASN A 27 -13.92 -15.65 -4.31
CA ASN A 27 -12.91 -14.80 -4.92
C ASN A 27 -12.60 -13.60 -4.01
N TRP A 28 -11.41 -13.60 -3.41
CA TRP A 28 -10.98 -12.56 -2.48
C TRP A 28 -10.87 -11.17 -3.12
N LYS A 29 -10.55 -11.06 -4.42
CA LYS A 29 -10.50 -9.77 -5.13
C LYS A 29 -11.89 -9.15 -5.23
N LYS A 30 -12.93 -9.98 -5.44
CA LYS A 30 -14.33 -9.52 -5.41
C LYS A 30 -14.73 -9.04 -4.01
N LEU A 31 -14.30 -9.76 -2.96
CA LEU A 31 -14.53 -9.31 -1.58
C LEU A 31 -13.85 -7.95 -1.32
N LYS A 32 -12.59 -7.77 -1.74
CA LYS A 32 -11.89 -6.50 -1.58
C LYS A 32 -12.63 -5.35 -2.28
N LEU A 33 -13.06 -5.55 -3.53
CA LEU A 33 -13.84 -4.56 -4.27
C LEU A 33 -15.18 -4.25 -3.58
N PHE A 34 -15.83 -5.26 -2.99
CA PHE A 34 -17.07 -5.06 -2.24
C PHE A 34 -16.86 -4.20 -0.98
N LEU A 35 -15.71 -4.37 -0.29
CA LEU A 35 -15.41 -3.64 0.94
C LEU A 35 -14.91 -2.22 0.71
N GLU A 36 -14.15 -1.99 -0.36
CA GLU A 36 -13.39 -0.76 -0.54
C GLU A 36 -13.80 0.04 -1.78
N ASP A 37 -14.66 -0.46 -2.68
CA ASP A 37 -14.89 0.13 -4.00
C ASP A 37 -13.63 0.27 -4.87
N SER A 38 -13.78 0.64 -6.15
CA SER A 38 -12.64 0.70 -7.07
C SER A 38 -11.78 1.95 -6.88
N GLU A 39 -12.39 3.09 -6.56
CA GLU A 39 -11.73 4.39 -6.48
C GLU A 39 -10.78 4.42 -5.28
N LEU A 40 -11.21 3.93 -4.13
CA LEU A 40 -10.36 3.83 -2.95
C LEU A 40 -9.19 2.86 -3.17
N ILE A 41 -9.41 1.76 -3.90
CA ILE A 41 -8.35 0.80 -4.21
C ILE A 41 -7.31 1.44 -5.13
N GLU A 42 -7.73 2.17 -6.16
CA GLU A 42 -6.82 2.93 -7.03
C GLU A 42 -6.03 3.97 -6.24
N PHE A 43 -6.70 4.70 -5.35
CA PHE A 43 -6.09 5.69 -4.48
C PHE A 43 -5.03 5.07 -3.56
N LYS A 44 -5.37 3.99 -2.84
CA LYS A 44 -4.41 3.26 -1.99
C LYS A 44 -3.25 2.69 -2.80
N ASN A 45 -3.49 2.18 -4.00
CA ASN A 45 -2.44 1.68 -4.89
C ASN A 45 -1.49 2.81 -5.33
N LYS A 46 -2.00 4.01 -5.65
CA LYS A 46 -1.20 5.21 -5.95
C LYS A 46 -0.28 5.53 -4.78
N ILE A 47 -0.83 5.64 -3.57
CA ILE A 47 -0.04 5.90 -2.36
C ILE A 47 1.03 4.82 -2.16
N TRP A 48 0.64 3.55 -2.20
CA TRP A 48 1.56 2.45 -1.95
C TRP A 48 2.71 2.38 -2.95
N ARG A 49 2.42 2.56 -4.25
CA ARG A 49 3.44 2.59 -5.30
C ARG A 49 4.40 3.76 -5.13
N THR A 50 3.89 4.95 -4.79
CA THR A 50 4.74 6.11 -4.54
C THR A 50 5.65 5.89 -3.34
N LEU A 51 5.11 5.47 -2.20
CA LEU A 51 5.90 5.31 -0.97
C LEU A 51 6.87 4.13 -1.05
N ARG A 52 6.48 3.01 -1.70
CA ARG A 52 7.37 1.86 -1.88
C ARG A 52 8.62 2.22 -2.70
N ASN A 53 8.48 3.12 -3.66
CA ASN A 53 9.57 3.55 -4.53
C ASN A 53 10.41 4.70 -3.95
N ASP A 54 9.99 5.29 -2.82
CA ASP A 54 10.76 6.31 -2.11
C ASP A 54 11.62 5.67 -0.99
N PRO A 55 12.97 5.72 -1.10
CA PRO A 55 13.87 5.20 -0.08
C PRO A 55 13.65 5.80 1.32
N ASP A 56 13.14 7.03 1.42
CA ASP A 56 12.88 7.65 2.73
C ASP A 56 11.79 6.91 3.52
N PHE A 57 10.92 6.14 2.86
CA PHE A 57 9.85 5.34 3.49
C PHE A 57 10.21 3.87 3.70
N HIS A 58 11.43 3.46 3.34
CA HIS A 58 11.88 2.10 3.62
C HIS A 58 12.08 1.89 5.13
N VAL A 59 11.80 0.67 5.58
CA VAL A 59 11.97 0.28 6.98
C VAL A 59 13.46 0.18 7.28
N THR A 60 13.91 0.85 8.34
CA THR A 60 15.26 0.66 8.88
C THR A 60 15.26 -0.59 9.76
N ILE A 61 16.23 -1.48 9.56
CA ILE A 61 16.34 -2.74 10.32
C ILE A 61 16.71 -2.47 11.78
N ASP A 62 17.45 -1.39 12.02
CA ASP A 62 17.94 -1.02 13.34
C ASP A 62 17.11 0.09 14.00
N GLU A 63 17.06 0.08 15.33
CA GLU A 63 16.48 1.18 16.11
C GLU A 63 17.33 2.44 15.98
N LEU A 64 16.72 3.50 15.46
CA LEU A 64 17.38 4.80 15.34
C LEU A 64 17.37 5.55 16.69
N PRO A 65 18.43 6.29 17.03
CA PRO A 65 18.38 7.26 18.11
C PRO A 65 17.24 8.25 17.93
N ILE A 66 16.63 8.71 19.03
CA ILE A 66 15.42 9.55 19.00
C ILE A 66 15.56 10.81 18.12
N ASN A 67 16.76 11.42 18.07
CA ASN A 67 16.99 12.61 17.25
C ASN A 67 17.00 12.28 15.75
N GLU A 68 17.54 11.13 15.36
CA GLU A 68 17.52 10.68 13.96
C GLU A 68 16.12 10.26 13.53
N LEU A 69 15.38 9.59 14.42
CA LEU A 69 13.96 9.28 14.19
C LEU A 69 13.13 10.55 13.95
N LYS A 70 13.35 11.60 14.75
CA LYS A 70 12.68 12.91 14.57
C LYS A 70 13.03 13.55 13.23
N LYS A 71 14.30 13.55 12.85
CA LYS A 71 14.75 14.09 11.54
C LYS A 71 14.14 13.32 10.38
N GLN A 72 14.15 11.99 10.43
CA GLN A 72 13.57 11.14 9.40
C GLN A 72 12.04 11.34 9.30
N THR A 73 11.36 11.43 10.44
CA THR A 73 9.92 11.72 10.50
C THR A 73 9.61 13.07 9.86
N PHE A 74 10.37 14.12 10.17
CA PHE A 74 10.18 15.43 9.55
C PHE A 74 10.38 15.35 8.03
N LYS A 75 11.43 14.67 7.56
CA LYS A 75 11.69 14.47 6.12
C LYS A 75 10.53 13.77 5.42
N ARG A 76 10.00 12.69 6.02
CA ARG A 76 8.82 11.96 5.52
C ARG A 76 7.59 12.85 5.44
N VAL A 77 7.34 13.69 6.44
CA VAL A 77 6.21 14.64 6.42
C VAL A 77 6.36 15.66 5.30
N GLN A 78 7.55 16.19 5.05
CA GLN A 78 7.78 17.09 3.90
C GLN A 78 7.51 16.37 2.58
N LYS A 79 8.00 15.14 2.42
CA LYS A 79 7.71 14.30 1.23
C LYS A 79 6.21 14.06 1.02
N LEU A 80 5.47 13.73 2.09
CA LEU A 80 4.02 13.55 2.00
C LEU A 80 3.30 14.81 1.52
N LYS A 81 3.76 16.00 1.92
CA LYS A 81 3.23 17.28 1.42
C LYS A 81 3.59 17.50 -0.05
N GLU A 82 4.81 17.18 -0.46
CA GLU A 82 5.25 17.28 -1.86
C GLU A 82 4.46 16.34 -2.79
N TYR A 83 4.09 15.15 -2.30
CA TYR A 83 3.32 14.18 -3.09
C TYR A 83 1.85 14.56 -3.27
N ASP A 84 1.33 15.41 -2.38
CA ASP A 84 -0.01 15.97 -2.45
C ASP A 84 -1.07 14.94 -2.89
N PHE A 85 -1.22 13.89 -2.08
CA PHE A 85 -2.08 12.78 -2.45
C PHE A 85 -3.55 13.19 -2.52
N LEU A 86 -3.97 14.19 -1.73
CA LEU A 86 -5.37 14.59 -1.65
C LEU A 86 -5.83 15.21 -2.97
N PRO A 87 -7.05 14.90 -3.42
CA PRO A 87 -7.61 15.54 -4.61
C PRO A 87 -7.86 17.03 -4.36
N GLU A 88 -7.86 17.86 -5.42
CA GLU A 88 -8.05 19.33 -5.36
C GLU A 88 -9.36 19.80 -4.67
N ASN A 89 -10.27 18.88 -4.37
CA ASN A 89 -11.61 19.14 -3.84
C ASN A 89 -11.76 18.86 -2.33
N GLU A 90 -10.66 18.57 -1.63
CA GLU A 90 -10.62 18.36 -0.17
C GLU A 90 -9.77 19.40 0.56
#